data_AF-A0A8T4MYZ7-F1
#
_entry.id   AF-A0A8T4MYZ7-F1
#
_cell.length_a   1.000
_cell.length_b   1.000
_cell.length_c   1.000
_cell.angle_alpha   90.00
_cell.angle_beta   90.00
_cell.angle_gamma   90.00
#
_symmetry.space_group_name_H-M   'P 1'
#
loop_
_entity.id
_entity.type
_entity.pdbx_description
1 polymer ?
#
loop_
_entity_poly.entity_id
_entity_poly.type
_entity_poly.pdbx_seq_one_letter_code
_entity_poly.pdbx_strand_id
1 'polypeptide(L)'
;MVSIENQIAARIGEIVYTPNQLADMLRHLGVPKASSLSFGNKIREYVKGKLFYVDLDKLEVKPARDSDTKYWIPKSRLVDIVEGMKLSQATSERDLEKAASDLGYPI
;
A
#
# COMPACT_ATOMS: atom_id res chain seq x y z
N MET A 1 10.83 -8.38 17.82
CA MET A 1 9.62 -7.55 17.81
C MET A 1 8.89 -7.86 16.49
N VAL A 2 7.62 -8.26 16.52
CA VAL A 2 6.86 -8.58 15.29
C VAL A 2 6.48 -7.26 14.62
N SER A 3 6.83 -7.08 13.34
CA SER A 3 6.47 -5.86 12.60
C SER A 3 4.96 -5.67 12.58
N ILE A 4 4.51 -4.41 12.56
CA ILE A 4 3.08 -4.09 12.49
C ILE A 4 2.43 -4.71 11.24
N GLU A 5 3.16 -4.77 10.13
CA GLU A 5 2.74 -5.43 8.89
C GLU A 5 2.36 -6.89 9.14
N ASN A 6 3.20 -7.64 9.86
CA ASN A 6 2.94 -9.04 10.19
C ASN A 6 1.77 -9.19 11.15
N GLN A 7 1.56 -8.24 12.08
CA GLN A 7 0.40 -8.27 12.97
C GLN A 7 -0.91 -8.00 12.21
N ILE A 8 -0.90 -7.04 11.29
CA ILE A 8 -2.05 -6.74 10.44
C ILE A 8 -2.33 -7.94 9.53
N ALA A 9 -1.31 -8.47 8.87
CA ALA A 9 -1.44 -9.61 7.98
C ALA A 9 -1.98 -10.86 8.69
N ALA A 10 -1.56 -11.11 9.93
CA ALA A 10 -2.11 -12.19 10.74
C ALA A 10 -3.62 -12.01 11.07
N ARG A 11 -4.14 -10.78 11.07
CA ARG A 11 -5.55 -10.48 11.35
C ARG A 11 -6.44 -10.53 10.12
N ILE A 12 -5.94 -10.05 8.97
CA ILE A 12 -6.73 -9.95 7.74
C ILE A 12 -6.45 -11.10 6.75
N GLY A 13 -5.40 -11.89 6.97
CA GLY A 13 -5.01 -13.02 6.12
C GLY A 13 -4.27 -12.62 4.84
N GLU A 14 -3.87 -11.36 4.69
CA GLU A 14 -3.15 -10.84 3.52
C GLU A 14 -2.09 -9.81 3.91
N ILE A 15 -1.09 -9.66 3.06
CA ILE A 15 -0.03 -8.65 3.25
C ILE A 15 -0.60 -7.25 3.04
N VAL A 16 -0.02 -6.29 3.75
CA VAL A 16 -0.39 -4.88 3.67
C VAL A 16 0.78 -4.01 3.27
N TYR A 17 0.45 -2.89 2.63
CA TYR A 17 1.40 -1.89 2.19
C TYR A 17 0.97 -0.50 2.66
N THR A 18 1.92 0.40 2.78
CA THR A 18 1.66 1.82 3.01
C THR A 18 1.42 2.56 1.68
N PRO A 19 0.77 3.74 1.69
CA PRO A 19 0.62 4.55 0.48
C PRO A 19 1.96 4.95 -0.14
N ASN A 20 3.02 5.08 0.67
CA ASN A 20 4.37 5.37 0.18
C ASN A 20 4.99 4.15 -0.49
N GLN A 21 4.83 2.94 0.07
CA GLN A 21 5.29 1.70 -0.59
C GLN A 21 4.62 1.52 -1.96
N LEU A 22 3.32 1.81 -2.08
CA LEU A 22 2.65 1.80 -3.39
C LEU A 22 3.19 2.89 -4.34
N ALA A 23 3.48 4.09 -3.84
CA ALA A 23 4.12 5.13 -4.65
C ALA A 23 5.50 4.69 -5.17
N ASP A 24 6.29 4.03 -4.32
CA ASP A 24 7.63 3.54 -4.66
C ASP A 24 7.56 2.39 -5.68
N MET A 25 6.63 1.44 -5.51
CA MET A 25 6.36 0.40 -6.50
C MET A 25 6.02 0.98 -7.87
N LEU A 26 5.12 1.97 -7.92
CA LEU A 26 4.73 2.62 -9.17
C LEU A 26 5.86 3.44 -9.80
N ARG A 27 6.71 4.07 -8.98
CA ARG A 27 7.90 4.77 -9.45
C ARG A 27 8.92 3.80 -10.06
N HIS A 28 9.13 2.66 -9.41
CA HIS A 28 10.00 1.59 -9.91
C HIS A 28 9.51 1.03 -11.25
N LEU A 29 8.20 0.92 -11.43
CA LEU A 29 7.56 0.53 -12.68
C LEU A 29 7.54 1.65 -13.75
N GLY A 30 8.12 2.82 -13.47
CA GLY A 30 8.21 3.92 -14.43
C GLY A 30 6.91 4.68 -14.66
N VAL A 31 5.94 4.61 -13.73
CA VAL A 31 4.68 5.35 -13.85
C VAL A 31 4.95 6.85 -13.71
N PRO A 32 4.76 7.68 -14.77
CA PRO A 32 5.19 9.08 -14.75
C PRO A 32 4.53 9.91 -13.64
N LYS A 33 3.27 9.61 -13.33
CA LYS A 33 2.50 10.28 -12.27
C LYS A 33 3.06 10.03 -10.86
N ALA A 34 3.80 8.94 -10.65
CA ALA A 34 4.37 8.54 -9.37
C ALA A 34 5.76 9.16 -9.08
N SER A 35 6.29 9.95 -10.02
CA SER A 35 7.59 10.64 -9.88
C SER A 35 7.62 11.71 -8.80
N SER A 36 6.47 12.27 -8.41
CA SER A 36 6.39 13.30 -7.36
C SER A 36 6.59 12.71 -5.97
N LEU A 37 7.43 13.36 -5.15
CA LEU A 37 7.58 13.03 -3.73
C LEU A 37 6.26 13.13 -2.94
N SER A 38 5.31 13.94 -3.41
CA SER A 38 3.99 14.09 -2.81
C SER A 38 2.98 13.01 -3.21
N PHE A 39 3.37 12.08 -4.10
CA PHE A 39 2.43 11.13 -4.69
C PHE A 39 1.85 10.14 -3.67
N GLY A 40 2.62 9.76 -2.65
CA GLY A 40 2.13 8.96 -1.53
C GLY A 40 0.96 9.62 -0.78
N ASN A 41 0.93 10.95 -0.69
CA ASN A 41 -0.21 11.68 -0.13
C ASN A 41 -1.45 11.60 -1.03
N LYS A 42 -1.28 11.61 -2.35
CA LYS A 42 -2.40 11.44 -3.29
C LYS A 42 -3.02 10.05 -3.20
N ILE A 43 -2.19 9.01 -3.09
CA ILE A 43 -2.64 7.64 -2.83
C ILE A 43 -3.38 7.59 -1.49
N ARG A 44 -2.82 8.20 -0.43
CA ARG A 44 -3.45 8.26 0.89
C ARG A 44 -4.84 8.86 0.85
N GLU A 45 -5.02 10.03 0.23
CA GLU A 45 -6.33 10.68 0.12
C GLU A 45 -7.31 9.85 -0.71
N TYR A 46 -6.83 9.21 -1.80
CA TYR A 46 -7.65 8.32 -2.60
C TYR A 46 -8.15 7.12 -1.80
N VAL A 47 -7.23 6.43 -1.14
CA VAL A 47 -7.49 5.27 -0.28
C VAL A 47 -8.46 5.62 0.84
N LYS A 48 -8.26 6.78 1.49
CA LYS A 48 -9.18 7.29 2.51
C LYS A 48 -10.58 7.54 1.95
N GLY A 49 -10.69 8.21 0.81
CA GLY A 49 -11.98 8.52 0.18
C GLY A 49 -12.74 7.29 -0.33
N LYS A 50 -12.02 6.20 -0.66
CA LYS A 50 -12.60 4.93 -1.12
C LYS A 50 -12.73 3.86 -0.03
N LEU A 51 -12.26 4.14 1.19
CA LEU A 51 -12.19 3.17 2.29
C LEU A 51 -11.40 1.90 1.92
N PHE A 52 -10.35 2.03 1.09
CA PHE A 52 -9.47 0.93 0.67
C PHE A 52 -8.32 0.69 1.66
N TYR A 53 -8.55 0.98 2.93
CA TYR A 53 -7.57 0.79 3.99
C TYR A 53 -8.10 -0.10 5.10
N VAL A 54 -7.16 -0.67 5.82
CA VAL A 54 -7.38 -1.39 7.04
C VAL A 54 -7.42 -0.42 8.20
N ASP A 55 -8.51 -0.46 8.94
CA ASP A 55 -8.70 0.33 10.16
C ASP A 55 -8.02 -0.40 11.33
N LEU A 56 -6.87 0.14 11.78
CA LEU A 56 -6.09 -0.47 12.86
C LEU A 56 -6.87 -0.52 14.18
N ASP A 57 -7.77 0.45 14.42
CA ASP A 57 -8.58 0.50 15.64
C ASP A 57 -9.58 -0.66 15.66
N LYS A 58 -10.04 -1.13 14.48
CA LYS A 58 -10.90 -2.31 14.36
C LYS A 58 -10.16 -3.64 14.49
N LEU A 59 -8.85 -3.66 14.24
CA LEU A 59 -8.06 -4.88 14.30
C LEU A 59 -7.46 -5.18 15.68
N GLU A 60 -7.67 -4.29 16.67
CA GLU A 60 -7.07 -4.37 18.00
C GLU A 60 -5.53 -4.51 17.96
N VAL A 61 -4.90 -4.09 16.85
CA VAL A 61 -3.44 -4.13 16.68
C VAL A 61 -2.88 -2.89 17.37
N LYS A 62 -2.09 -3.11 18.43
CA LYS A 62 -1.42 -2.03 19.16
C LYS A 62 0.01 -1.90 18.65
N PRO A 63 0.33 -0.95 17.75
CA PRO A 63 1.70 -0.69 17.38
C PRO A 63 2.52 -0.32 18.62
N ALA A 64 3.71 -0.89 18.74
CA ALA A 64 4.64 -0.58 19.82
C ALA A 64 5.29 0.79 19.59
N ARG A 65 4.54 1.87 19.88
CA ARG A 65 4.91 3.28 19.62
C ARG A 65 5.16 3.57 18.12
N ASP A 66 4.67 4.72 17.66
CA ASP A 66 5.15 5.40 16.44
C ASP A 66 4.89 4.78 15.05
N SER A 67 3.82 4.01 14.85
CA SER A 67 3.28 3.88 13.49
C SER A 67 2.23 4.94 13.24
N ASP A 68 2.66 6.13 12.80
CA ASP A 68 1.76 7.20 12.31
C ASP A 68 1.05 6.82 11.00
N THR A 69 1.34 5.64 10.46
CA THR A 69 0.70 5.12 9.26
C THR A 69 -0.72 4.64 9.56
N LYS A 70 -1.70 5.50 9.26
CA LYS A 70 -3.12 5.24 9.49
C LYS A 70 -3.83 4.47 8.36
N TYR A 71 -3.22 4.35 7.19
CA TYR A 71 -3.91 3.87 5.97
C TYR A 71 -3.15 2.70 5.34
N TRP A 72 -3.21 1.54 5.98
CA TRP A 72 -2.62 0.31 5.45
C TRP A 72 -3.50 -0.24 4.33
N ILE A 73 -2.91 -0.47 3.17
CA ILE A 73 -3.56 -0.91 1.95
C ILE A 73 -3.38 -2.44 1.86
N PRO A 74 -4.46 -3.22 1.87
CA PRO A 74 -4.36 -4.65 1.62
C PRO A 74 -3.88 -4.94 0.18
N LYS A 75 -3.08 -6.00 -0.01
CA LYS A 75 -2.56 -6.42 -1.31
C LYS A 75 -3.66 -6.53 -2.37
N SER A 76 -4.81 -7.09 -2.00
CA SER A 76 -5.99 -7.23 -2.87
C SER A 76 -6.53 -5.90 -3.43
N ARG A 77 -6.19 -4.76 -2.83
CA ARG A 77 -6.66 -3.42 -3.25
C ARG A 77 -5.68 -2.65 -4.11
N LEU A 78 -4.47 -3.16 -4.32
CA LEU A 78 -3.44 -2.40 -5.07
C LEU A 78 -3.87 -2.13 -6.51
N VAL A 79 -4.42 -3.15 -7.20
CA VAL A 79 -4.91 -3.01 -8.58
C VAL A 79 -6.09 -2.04 -8.65
N ASP A 80 -7.07 -2.17 -7.75
CA ASP A 80 -8.23 -1.26 -7.65
C ASP A 80 -7.81 0.21 -7.54
N ILE A 81 -6.76 0.50 -6.75
CA ILE A 81 -6.22 1.86 -6.58
C ILE A 81 -5.55 2.34 -7.86
N VAL A 82 -4.72 1.50 -8.48
CA VAL A 82 -4.00 1.84 -9.72
C VAL A 82 -4.96 2.15 -10.85
N GLU A 83 -5.98 1.32 -11.04
CA GLU A 83 -7.04 1.52 -12.03
C GLU A 83 -7.88 2.75 -11.71
N GLY A 84 -8.34 2.84 -10.46
CA GLY A 84 -9.23 3.91 -10.00
C GLY A 84 -8.58 5.30 -10.01
N MET A 85 -7.26 5.38 -9.84
CA MET A 85 -6.48 6.62 -9.98
C MET A 85 -5.98 6.86 -11.43
N LYS A 86 -6.31 5.96 -12.37
CA LYS A 86 -5.88 6.02 -13.78
C LYS A 86 -4.36 6.15 -13.90
N LEU A 87 -3.63 5.35 -13.14
CA LEU A 87 -2.17 5.43 -13.01
C LEU A 87 -1.45 4.61 -14.06
N SER A 88 -2.08 3.59 -14.62
CA SER A 88 -1.59 2.87 -15.79
C SER A 88 -2.69 1.95 -16.33
N GLN A 89 -2.76 1.77 -17.65
CA GLN A 89 -3.56 0.70 -18.28
C GLN A 89 -2.80 -0.64 -18.34
N ALA A 90 -1.53 -0.69 -17.88
CA ALA A 90 -0.62 -1.81 -18.08
C ALA A 90 0.07 -2.28 -16.78
N THR A 91 -0.39 -1.84 -15.62
CA THR A 91 0.18 -2.29 -14.33
C THR A 91 -0.70 -3.39 -13.77
N SER A 92 -0.26 -4.63 -13.96
CA SER A 92 -0.92 -5.82 -13.41
C SER A 92 -0.54 -6.06 -11.95
N GLU A 93 -1.29 -6.93 -11.28
CA GLU A 93 -0.91 -7.43 -9.95
C GLU A 93 0.52 -7.98 -9.95
N ARG A 94 0.88 -8.76 -10.98
CA ARG A 94 2.22 -9.35 -11.14
C ARG A 94 3.32 -8.29 -11.23
N ASP A 95 3.06 -7.16 -11.89
CA ASP A 95 4.04 -6.07 -11.97
C ASP A 95 4.26 -5.43 -10.61
N LEU A 96 3.18 -5.26 -9.84
CA LEU A 96 3.24 -4.71 -8.48
C LEU A 96 3.95 -5.67 -7.53
N GLU A 97 3.69 -6.98 -7.61
CA GLU A 97 4.42 -8.00 -6.83
C GLU A 97 5.91 -8.03 -7.18
N LYS A 98 6.24 -7.96 -8.46
CA LYS A 98 7.63 -7.88 -8.91
C LYS A 98 8.30 -6.61 -8.36
N ALA A 99 7.63 -5.47 -8.43
CA ALA A 99 8.14 -4.22 -7.87
C ALA A 99 8.31 -4.30 -6.35
N ALA A 100 7.38 -4.91 -5.63
CA ALA A 100 7.48 -5.15 -4.19
C ALA A 100 8.73 -6.01 -3.87
N SER A 101 8.90 -7.12 -4.60
CA SER A 101 10.07 -7.99 -4.45
C SER A 101 11.38 -7.26 -4.75
N ASP A 102 11.44 -6.49 -5.84
CA ASP A 102 12.63 -5.74 -6.25
C ASP A 102 13.00 -4.66 -5.21
N LEU A 103 12.01 -4.10 -4.51
CA LEU A 103 12.17 -3.10 -3.44
C LEU A 103 12.40 -3.72 -2.04
N GLY A 104 12.35 -5.04 -1.91
CA GLY A 104 12.53 -5.75 -0.63
C GLY A 104 11.33 -5.65 0.31
N TYR A 105 10.12 -5.40 -0.22
CA TYR A 105 8.88 -5.44 0.56
C TYR A 105 8.34 -6.87 0.69
N PRO A 106 7.47 -7.15 1.68
CA PRO A 106 6.81 -8.44 1.79
C PRO A 106 5.96 -8.78 0.54
N ILE A 107 5.94 -10.05 0.12
CA ILE A 107 5.21 -10.55 -1.08
C ILE A 107 4.22 -11.67 -0.77
#